data_AF-A0A2H1WYS1-F1
#
_entry.id   AF-A0A2H1WYS1-F1
#
_cell.length_a   1.000
_cell.length_b   1.000
_cell.length_c   1.000
_cell.angle_alpha   90.00
_cell.angle_beta   90.00
_cell.angle_gamma   90.00
#
_symmetry.space_group_name_H-M   'P 1'
#
loop_
_entity.id
_entity.type
_entity.pdbx_description
1 polymer ?
#
loop_
_entity_poly.entity_id
_entity_poly.type
_entity_poly.pdbx_seq_one_letter_code
_entity_poly.pdbx_strand_id
1 'polypeptide(L)' 'MTATEFLTYIDHFIKFTKPTPEEPVLLLLDNHSSHVDINVVEKAKANSIIMLSFPPHCTHRLQPLDVGINGPFKSY' A
#
# COMPACT_ATOMS: atom_id res chain seq x y z
N MET A 1 6.55 6.81 -8.20
CA MET A 1 6.52 7.40 -6.85
C MET A 1 7.86 7.14 -6.19
N THR A 2 8.45 8.14 -5.54
CA THR A 2 9.69 8.00 -4.74
C THR A 2 9.36 7.58 -3.30
N ALA A 3 10.36 7.16 -2.53
CA ALA A 3 10.17 6.82 -1.11
C ALA A 3 9.64 8.02 -0.29
N THR A 4 10.15 9.23 -0.56
CA THR A 4 9.73 10.46 0.12
C THR A 4 8.26 10.81 -0.15
N GLU A 5 7.83 10.65 -1.41
CA GLU A 5 6.42 10.82 -1.78
C GLU A 5 5.52 9.78 -1.10
N PHE A 6 5.98 8.53 -1.03
CA PHE A 6 5.23 7.47 -0.38
C PHE A 6 5.15 7.67 1.15
N LEU A 7 6.19 8.19 1.79
CA LEU A 7 6.13 8.61 3.21
C LEU A 7 5.05 9.68 3.45
N THR A 8 4.98 10.67 2.56
CA THR A 8 3.96 11.73 2.63
C THR A 8 2.56 11.14 2.45
N TYR A 9 2.43 10.15 1.55
CA TYR A 9 1.20 9.39 1.40
C TYR A 9 0.83 8.61 2.67
N ILE A 10 1.78 7.96 3.34
CA ILE A 10 1.52 7.25 4.60
C ILE A 10 1.02 8.20 5.69
N ASP A 11 1.59 9.40 5.81
CA ASP A 11 1.09 10.43 6.72
C ASP A 11 -0.35 10.81 6.43
N HIS A 12 -0.66 11.04 5.16
CA HIS A 12 -2.02 11.30 4.72
C HIS A 12 -2.93 10.10 5.01
N PHE A 13 -2.49 8.88 4.73
CA PHE A 13 -3.26 7.66 4.93
C PHE A 13 -3.64 7.49 6.40
N ILE A 14 -2.67 7.57 7.32
CA ILE A 14 -2.90 7.48 8.77
C ILE A 14 -3.93 8.51 9.25
N LYS A 15 -3.84 9.75 8.76
CA LYS A 15 -4.77 10.83 9.13
C LYS A 15 -6.24 10.46 8.84
N PHE A 16 -6.49 9.74 7.75
CA PHE A 16 -7.86 9.43 7.31
C PHE A 16 -8.33 8.04 7.74
N THR A 17 -7.45 7.05 7.82
CA THR A 17 -7.83 5.69 8.23
C THR A 17 -7.79 5.47 9.73
N LYS A 18 -7.05 6.30 10.48
CA LYS A 18 -6.96 6.31 11.95
C LYS A 18 -6.80 4.90 12.55
N PRO A 19 -5.81 4.11 12.09
CA PRO A 19 -5.56 2.78 12.59
C PRO A 19 -5.22 2.78 14.09
N THR A 20 -5.69 1.76 14.80
CA THR A 20 -5.38 1.52 16.21
C THR A 20 -4.83 0.11 16.39
N PRO A 21 -4.16 -0.21 17.51
CA PRO A 21 -3.74 -1.58 17.79
C PRO A 21 -4.91 -2.58 17.82
N GLU A 22 -6.09 -2.14 18.24
CA GLU A 22 -7.32 -2.94 18.30
C GLU A 22 -7.99 -3.09 16.93
N GLU A 23 -7.85 -2.08 16.07
CA GLU A 23 -8.39 -2.03 14.70
C GLU A 23 -7.27 -1.70 13.69
N PRO A 24 -6.35 -2.64 13.43
CA PRO A 24 -5.25 -2.41 12.52
C PRO A 24 -5.73 -2.36 11.07
N VAL A 25 -4.99 -1.64 10.22
CA VAL A 25 -5.30 -1.53 8.79
C VAL A 25 -4.33 -2.40 7.98
N LEU A 26 -4.89 -3.27 7.13
CA LEU A 26 -4.11 -4.03 6.14
C LEU A 26 -3.97 -3.22 4.85
N LEU A 27 -2.74 -2.81 4.54
CA LEU A 27 -2.37 -2.09 3.32
C LEU A 27 -1.75 -3.06 2.31
N LEU A 28 -2.47 -3.32 1.22
CA LEU A 28 -2.03 -4.16 0.10
C LEU A 28 -1.27 -3.32 -0.92
N LEU A 29 -0.05 -3.75 -1.25
CA LEU A 29 0.86 -3.01 -2.14
C LEU A 29 1.42 -3.91 -3.24
N ASP A 30 1.80 -3.29 -4.36
CA ASP A 30 2.67 -3.96 -5.32
C ASP A 30 4.14 -3.94 -4.80
N ASN A 31 5.01 -4.68 -5.50
CA ASN A 31 6.42 -4.81 -5.10
C ASN A 31 7.31 -3.65 -5.62
N HIS A 32 6.77 -2.43 -5.71
CA HIS A 32 7.57 -1.27 -6.12
C HIS A 32 8.58 -0.88 -5.04
N SER A 33 9.80 -0.48 -5.45
CA SER A 33 10.93 -0.25 -4.53
C SER A 33 10.70 0.86 -3.51
N SER A 34 9.87 1.85 -3.84
CA SER A 34 9.50 2.93 -2.91
C SER A 34 8.73 2.43 -1.67
N HIS A 35 8.08 1.26 -1.76
CA HIS A 35 7.34 0.67 -0.64
C HIS A 35 8.25 -0.06 0.36
N VAL A 36 9.49 -0.35 -0.03
CA VAL A 36 10.46 -1.15 0.76
C VAL A 36 11.45 -0.24 1.50
N ASP A 37 11.26 1.09 1.45
CA ASP A 37 12.07 2.03 2.22
C ASP A 37 11.88 1.81 3.72
N ILE A 38 12.99 1.82 4.47
CA ILE A 38 12.97 1.52 5.91
C ILE A 38 12.09 2.50 6.70
N ASN A 39 12.10 3.78 6.33
CA ASN A 39 11.32 4.79 7.05
C ASN A 39 9.82 4.57 6.84
N VAL A 40 9.43 4.10 5.65
CA VAL A 40 8.05 3.77 5.32
C VAL A 40 7.58 2.60 6.18
N VAL A 41 8.37 1.52 6.22
CA VAL A 41 8.02 0.30 6.94
C VAL A 41 7.93 0.56 8.45
N GLU A 42 8.91 1.28 9.02
CA GLU A 42 8.90 1.63 10.44
C GLU A 42 7.70 2.50 10.80
N LYS A 43 7.38 3.49 9.97
CA LYS A 43 6.24 4.39 10.21
C LYS A 43 4.90 3.66 10.12
N ALA A 44 4.72 2.79 9.14
CA ALA A 44 3.53 1.96 9.01
C ALA A 44 3.35 1.05 10.25
N LYS A 45 4.42 0.35 10.64
CA LYS A 45 4.40 -0.54 11.81
C LYS A 45 4.08 0.21 13.11
N ALA A 46 4.66 1.39 13.31
CA ALA A 46 4.41 2.22 14.49
C ALA A 46 2.96 2.73 14.59
N ASN A 47 2.23 2.76 13.47
CA ASN A 47 0.85 3.25 13.39
C ASN A 47 -0.15 2.12 13.12
N SER A 48 0.13 0.88 13.54
CA SER A 48 -0.80 -0.25 13.40
C SER A 48 -1.25 -0.53 11.96
N ILE A 49 -0.39 -0.24 10.99
CA ILE A 49 -0.59 -0.59 9.58
C ILE A 49 0.22 -1.85 9.28
N ILE A 50 -0.46 -2.88 8.80
CA ILE A 50 0.12 -4.12 8.32
C ILE A 50 0.32 -3.96 6.81
N MET A 51 1.57 -3.95 6.35
CA MET A 51 1.87 -3.92 4.93
C MET A 51 2.04 -5.32 4.36
N LEU A 52 1.33 -5.62 3.27
CA LEU A 52 1.47 -6.87 2.52
C LEU A 52 1.74 -6.56 1.05
N SER A 53 2.88 -7.02 0.53
CA SER A 53 3.22 -6.92 -0.88
C SER A 53 2.90 -8.22 -1.62
N PHE A 54 2.44 -8.10 -2.87
CA PHE A 54 2.24 -9.26 -3.73
C PHE A 54 3.55 -9.78 -4.34
N PRO A 55 3.65 -11.09 -4.63
CA PRO A 55 4.78 -11.62 -5.38
C PRO A 55 4.93 -10.93 -6.75
N PRO A 56 6.16 -10.88 -7.29
CA PRO A 56 6.41 -10.32 -8.62
C PRO A 56 5.51 -10.94 -9.68
N HIS A 57 5.06 -10.12 -10.63
CA HIS A 57 4.20 -10.53 -11.76
C HIS A 57 2.83 -11.10 -11.37
N CYS A 58 2.38 -11.00 -10.12
CA CYS A 58 1.06 -11.47 -9.71
C CYS A 58 -0.03 -10.37 -9.68
N THR A 59 0.33 -9.11 -9.91
CA THR A 59 -0.59 -7.95 -9.91
C THR A 59 -1.83 -8.17 -10.77
N HIS A 60 -1.65 -8.65 -12.01
CA HIS A 60 -2.73 -8.90 -12.97
C HIS A 60 -3.77 -9.95 -12.54
N ARG A 61 -3.55 -10.66 -11.42
CA ARG A 61 -4.48 -11.64 -10.86
C ARG A 61 -4.87 -11.34 -9.42
N LEU A 62 -3.94 -10.83 -8.62
CA LEU A 62 -4.11 -10.71 -7.17
C LEU A 62 -4.41 -9.28 -6.72
N GLN A 63 -4.03 -8.26 -7.49
CA GLN A 63 -4.21 -6.87 -7.07
C GLN A 63 -5.66 -6.45 -7.38
N PRO A 64 -6.50 -6.23 -6.34
CA PRO A 64 -7.93 -5.99 -6.55
C PRO A 64 -8.18 -4.70 -7.35
N LEU A 65 -7.32 -3.70 -7.16
CA LEU A 65 -7.35 -2.46 -7.93
C LEU A 65 -7.12 -2.74 -9.42
N ASP A 66 -6.18 -3.60 -9.79
CA ASP A 66 -5.87 -3.84 -11.20
C ASP A 66 -6.88 -4.73 -11.91
N VAL A 67 -7.41 -5.75 -11.22
CA VAL A 67 -8.36 -6.69 -11.79
C VAL A 67 -9.77 -6.11 -11.77
N GLY A 68 -10.20 -5.53 -10.65
CA GLY A 68 -11.56 -5.08 -10.45
C GLY A 68 -11.81 -3.67 -10.99
N ILE A 69 -10.97 -2.72 -10.58
CA ILE A 69 -11.22 -1.29 -10.85
C ILE A 69 -10.58 -0.88 -12.18
N ASN A 70 -9.30 -1.15 -12.40
CA ASN A 70 -8.56 -0.71 -13.58
C ASN A 70 -8.82 -1.58 -14.81
N GLY A 71 -9.26 -2.84 -14.63
CA GLY A 71 -9.51 -3.78 -15.73
C GLY A 71 -10.39 -3.21 -16.85
N PRO A 72 -11.57 -2.64 -16.53
CA PRO A 72 -12.43 -1.97 -17.51
C PRO A 72 -11.75 -0.80 -18.26
N PHE A 73 -10.87 -0.04 -17.59
CA PHE A 73 -10.18 1.10 -18.19
C PHE A 73 -9.03 0.72 -19.14
N LYS A 74 -8.56 -0.53 -19.09
CA LYS A 74 -7.50 -1.06 -19.99
C LYS A 74 -8.05 -1.62 -21.30
N SER A 75 -9.39 -1.70 -21.42
CA SER A 75 -10.08 -2.35 -22.55
C SER A 75 -10.54 -1.36 -23.63
N TYR A 76 -10.17 -0.08 -23.51
CA TYR A 76 -10.43 1.00 -24.47
C TYR A 76 -9.15 1.51 -25.12
#